data_AF-A0A1J3EQD1-F1
#
_entry.id   AF-A0A1J3EQD1-F1
#
_cell.length_a   1.000
_cell.length_b   1.000
_cell.length_c   1.000
_cell.angle_alpha   90.00
_cell.angle_beta   90.00
_cell.angle_gamma   90.00
#
_symmetry.space_group_name_H-M   'P 1'
#
loop_
_entity.id
_entity.type
_entity.pdbx_description
1 polymer ?
#
loop_
_entity_poly.entity_id
_entity_poly.type
_entity_poly.pdbx_seq_one_letter_code
_entity_poly.pdbx_strand_id
1 'polypeptide(L)'
;MKVHPTNIITGYKIAAKEACSYIQNKLAVSVESLGEHALLNAAKTSMSSKLINADPEFFAKLVVDSIKYVRQENFLGEPRYNIKSINILKAHGQSSTESQLIKGYAIQTVKAHQ
;
A
#
# COMPACT_ATOMS: atom_id res chain seq x y z
N MET A 1 20.36 -40.61 -12.77
CA MET A 1 20.74 -39.32 -12.13
C MET A 1 19.67 -38.96 -11.11
N LYS A 2 19.85 -39.33 -9.83
CA LYS A 2 18.92 -38.94 -8.76
C LYS A 2 19.57 -37.81 -7.97
N VAL A 3 19.07 -36.59 -8.13
CA VAL A 3 19.55 -35.44 -7.37
C VAL A 3 19.03 -35.59 -5.94
N HIS A 4 19.94 -35.53 -4.97
CA HIS A 4 19.55 -35.57 -3.57
C HIS A 4 18.78 -34.29 -3.20
N PRO A 5 17.66 -34.36 -2.46
CA PRO A 5 16.86 -33.19 -2.09
C PRO A 5 17.67 -32.05 -1.44
N THR A 6 18.71 -32.37 -0.67
CA THR A 6 19.62 -31.38 -0.08
C THR A 6 20.30 -30.49 -1.13
N ASN A 7 20.69 -31.06 -2.29
CA ASN A 7 21.33 -30.28 -3.35
C ASN A 7 20.33 -29.33 -4.03
N ILE A 8 19.06 -29.74 -4.12
CA ILE A 8 17.98 -28.89 -4.63
C ILE A 8 17.76 -27.70 -3.69
N ILE A 9 17.69 -27.96 -2.37
CA ILE A 9 17.53 -26.91 -1.35
C ILE A 9 18.70 -25.92 -1.39
N THR A 10 19.94 -26.41 -1.45
CA THR A 10 21.12 -25.55 -1.52
C THR A 10 21.14 -24.72 -2.81
N GLY A 11 20.77 -25.31 -3.95
CA GLY A 11 20.64 -24.60 -5.22
C GLY A 11 19.61 -23.47 -5.16
N TYR A 12 18.42 -23.72 -4.62
CA TYR A 12 17.38 -22.68 -4.45
C TYR A 12 17.82 -21.55 -3.51
N LYS A 13 18.57 -21.85 -2.45
CA LYS A 13 19.08 -20.81 -1.53
C LYS A 13 20.06 -19.87 -2.24
N ILE A 14 20.96 -20.41 -3.05
CA ILE A 14 21.92 -19.61 -3.83
C ILE A 14 21.17 -18.79 -4.88
N ALA A 15 20.24 -19.41 -5.61
CA ALA A 15 19.42 -18.73 -6.61
C ALA A 15 18.59 -17.59 -6.01
N ALA A 16 18.00 -17.79 -4.83
CA ALA A 16 17.23 -16.76 -4.13
C ALA A 16 18.11 -15.57 -3.73
N LYS A 17 19.33 -15.82 -3.26
CA LYS A 17 20.28 -14.75 -2.91
C LYS A 17 20.67 -13.91 -4.13
N GLU A 18 20.99 -14.57 -5.25
CA GLU A 18 21.32 -13.87 -6.50
C GLU A 18 20.11 -13.11 -7.05
N ALA A 19 18.90 -13.68 -6.97
CA ALA A 19 17.68 -13.00 -7.36
C ALA A 19 17.45 -11.71 -6.55
N CYS A 20 17.62 -11.74 -5.23
CA CYS A 20 17.53 -10.55 -4.38
C CYS A 20 18.57 -9.49 -4.78
N SER A 21 19.82 -9.89 -5.02
CA SER A 21 20.88 -9.00 -5.48
C SER A 21 20.55 -8.36 -6.84
N TYR A 22 20.03 -9.16 -7.77
CA TYR A 22 19.62 -8.67 -9.08
C TYR A 22 18.47 -7.65 -8.99
N ILE A 23 17.46 -7.93 -8.16
CA ILE A 23 16.33 -7.02 -7.94
C ILE A 23 16.84 -5.67 -7.41
N GLN A 24 17.70 -5.68 -6.39
CA GLN A 24 18.25 -4.46 -5.80
C GLN A 24 19.09 -3.65 -6.80
N ASN A 25 19.90 -4.32 -7.62
CA ASN A 25 20.87 -3.63 -8.49
C ASN A 25 20.32 -3.23 -9.86
N LYS A 26 19.29 -3.91 -10.37
CA LYS A 26 18.81 -3.75 -11.75
C LYS A 26 17.35 -3.35 -11.88
N LEU A 27 16.51 -3.67 -10.89
CA LEU A 27 15.06 -3.45 -10.98
C LEU A 27 14.55 -2.39 -10.00
N ALA A 28 15.28 -2.14 -8.91
CA ALA A 28 14.91 -1.12 -7.94
C ALA A 28 15.10 0.29 -8.55
N VAL A 29 14.04 1.07 -8.53
CA VAL A 29 14.06 2.49 -8.90
C VAL A 29 14.02 3.32 -7.62
N SER A 30 14.85 4.37 -7.54
CA SER A 30 14.84 5.26 -6.37
C SER A 30 13.47 5.92 -6.20
N VAL A 31 12.92 5.88 -4.98
CA VAL A 31 11.61 6.45 -4.67
C VAL A 31 11.63 7.98 -4.72
N GLU A 32 12.80 8.62 -4.56
CA GLU A 32 12.95 10.08 -4.65
C GLU A 32 12.71 10.62 -6.07
N SER A 33 12.93 9.79 -7.10
CA SER A 33 12.60 10.14 -8.49
C SER A 33 11.17 9.74 -8.89
N LEU A 34 10.44 9.03 -8.02
CA LEU A 34 9.06 8.63 -8.28
C LEU A 34 8.10 9.77 -7.91
N GLY A 35 7.53 10.39 -8.94
CA GLY A 35 6.43 11.34 -8.78
C GLY A 35 5.14 10.67 -8.31
N GLU A 36 4.14 11.49 -8.01
CA GLU A 36 2.81 11.05 -7.56
C GLU A 36 2.13 10.05 -8.50
N HIS A 37 2.37 10.16 -9.81
CA HIS A 37 1.86 9.21 -10.80
C HIS A 37 2.31 7.76 -10.55
N ALA A 38 3.53 7.55 -10.05
CA ALA A 38 4.02 6.21 -9.75
C ALA A 38 3.27 5.59 -8.57
N LEU A 39 2.94 6.40 -7.55
CA LEU A 39 2.14 5.96 -6.40
C LEU A 39 0.70 5.61 -6.83
N LEU A 40 0.09 6.44 -7.68
CA LEU A 40 -1.23 6.17 -8.24
C LEU A 40 -1.25 4.86 -9.04
N ASN A 41 -0.25 4.63 -9.89
CA ASN A 41 -0.16 3.41 -10.69
C ASN A 41 0.09 2.15 -9.83
N ALA A 42 0.90 2.27 -8.78
CA ALA A 42 1.10 1.19 -7.81
C ALA A 42 -0.20 0.85 -7.06
N ALA A 43 -0.98 1.87 -6.66
CA ALA A 43 -2.28 1.69 -6.03
C ALA A 43 -3.29 1.01 -6.98
N LYS A 44 -3.38 1.45 -8.24
CA LYS A 44 -4.23 0.83 -9.27
C LYS A 44 -3.88 -0.63 -9.51
N THR A 45 -2.59 -0.92 -9.65
CA THR A 45 -2.10 -2.30 -9.86
C THR A 45 -2.52 -3.19 -8.69
N SER A 46 -2.40 -2.69 -7.47
CA SER A 46 -2.81 -3.39 -6.25
C SER A 46 -4.33 -3.64 -6.21
N MET A 47 -5.15 -2.81 -6.82
CA MET A 47 -6.62 -2.95 -6.85
C MET A 47 -7.14 -3.77 -8.04
N SER A 48 -6.35 -3.95 -9.10
CA SER A 48 -6.75 -4.56 -10.38
C SER A 48 -7.55 -5.87 -10.30
N SER A 49 -7.21 -6.76 -9.37
CA SER A 49 -7.87 -8.07 -9.21
C SER A 49 -8.98 -8.11 -8.15
N LYS A 50 -9.47 -6.96 -7.69
CA LYS A 50 -10.45 -6.84 -6.60
C LYS A 50 -11.70 -6.12 -7.09
N LEU A 51 -12.80 -6.28 -6.34
CA LEU A 51 -14.10 -5.64 -6.63
C LEU A 51 -14.01 -4.11 -6.75
N ILE A 52 -13.02 -3.49 -6.10
CA ILE A 52 -12.79 -2.04 -6.08
C ILE A 52 -12.27 -1.52 -7.44
N ASN A 53 -11.87 -2.43 -8.35
CA ASN A 53 -11.40 -2.08 -9.70
C ASN A 53 -12.51 -1.58 -10.65
N ALA A 54 -13.75 -1.42 -10.19
CA ALA A 54 -14.77 -0.73 -10.97
C ALA A 54 -14.38 0.74 -11.22
N ASP A 55 -13.81 1.40 -10.21
CA ASP A 55 -13.41 2.81 -10.25
C ASP A 55 -11.97 3.02 -9.73
N PRO A 56 -10.96 2.48 -10.42
CA PRO A 56 -9.60 2.38 -9.89
C PRO A 56 -8.93 3.75 -9.75
N GLU A 57 -9.28 4.73 -10.58
CA GLU A 57 -8.74 6.10 -10.48
C GLU A 57 -9.18 6.78 -9.18
N PHE A 58 -10.47 6.67 -8.88
CA PHE A 58 -11.09 7.30 -7.72
C PHE A 58 -10.49 6.74 -6.43
N PHE A 59 -10.45 5.42 -6.29
CA PHE A 59 -9.90 4.77 -5.10
C PHE A 59 -8.38 4.89 -5.00
N ALA A 60 -7.64 4.89 -6.11
CA ALA A 60 -6.20 5.14 -6.09
C ALA A 60 -5.89 6.53 -5.54
N LYS A 61 -6.61 7.55 -6.00
CA LYS A 61 -6.47 8.92 -5.48
C LYS A 61 -6.84 9.00 -4.00
N LEU A 62 -7.97 8.42 -3.61
CA LEU A 62 -8.42 8.38 -2.22
C LEU A 62 -7.34 7.78 -1.28
N VAL A 63 -6.72 6.67 -1.68
CA VAL A 63 -5.69 5.99 -0.88
C VAL A 63 -4.39 6.80 -0.82
N VAL A 64 -3.93 7.34 -1.95
CA VAL A 64 -2.69 8.14 -1.99
C VAL A 64 -2.85 9.41 -1.15
N ASP A 65 -3.97 10.11 -1.26
CA ASP A 65 -4.27 11.30 -0.46
C ASP A 65 -4.33 10.94 1.04
N SER A 66 -5.01 9.85 1.40
CA SER A 66 -5.11 9.39 2.79
C SER A 66 -3.74 9.11 3.43
N ILE A 67 -2.84 8.45 2.68
CA ILE A 67 -1.49 8.14 3.17
C ILE A 67 -0.66 9.42 3.34
N LYS A 68 -0.75 10.36 2.40
CA LYS A 68 -0.06 11.66 2.51
C LYS A 68 -0.50 12.44 3.75
N TYR A 69 -1.79 12.39 4.11
CA TYR A 69 -2.31 13.08 5.29
C TYR A 69 -1.81 12.51 6.61
N VAL A 70 -1.46 11.23 6.69
CA VAL A 70 -0.95 10.59 7.92
C VAL A 70 0.58 10.59 8.01
N ARG A 71 1.25 11.39 7.17
CA ARG A 71 2.70 11.61 7.27
C ARG A 71 3.03 12.17 8.65
N GLN A 72 3.85 11.46 9.40
CA GLN A 72 4.43 11.90 10.65
C GLN A 72 5.94 11.92 10.50
N GLU A 73 6.61 12.82 11.20
CA GLU A 73 8.08 12.85 11.23
C GLU A 73 8.53 12.31 12.59
N ASN A 74 9.49 11.38 12.57
CA ASN A 74 10.12 10.93 13.80
C ASN A 74 11.01 12.06 14.37
N PHE A 75 11.53 11.88 15.59
CA PHE A 75 12.46 12.84 16.20
C PHE A 75 13.73 13.11 15.37
N LEU A 76 14.07 12.17 14.47
CA LEU A 76 15.21 12.23 13.55
C LEU A 76 14.88 12.90 12.19
N GLY A 77 13.64 13.37 11.99
CA GLY A 77 13.20 13.97 10.73
C GLY A 77 12.83 12.98 9.62
N GLU A 78 12.89 11.66 9.90
CA GLU A 78 12.49 10.64 8.92
C GLU A 78 10.95 10.56 8.80
N PRO A 79 10.39 10.59 7.57
CA PRO A 79 8.95 10.47 7.36
C PRO A 79 8.48 9.03 7.62
N ARG A 80 7.53 8.90 8.54
CA ARG A 80 6.87 7.64 8.89
C ARG A 80 5.37 7.74 8.60
N TYR A 81 4.83 6.72 7.94
CA TYR A 81 3.41 6.63 7.62
C TYR A 81 2.79 5.51 8.45
N ASN A 82 1.96 5.86 9.43
CA ASN A 82 1.33 4.88 10.29
C ASN A 82 -0.04 4.47 9.73
N ILE A 83 -0.16 3.23 9.25
CA ILE A 83 -1.39 2.69 8.64
C ILE A 83 -2.55 2.70 9.65
N LYS A 84 -2.26 2.50 10.95
CA LYS A 84 -3.29 2.49 12.01
C LYS A 84 -3.93 3.87 12.23
N SER A 85 -3.33 4.94 11.73
CA SER A 85 -3.89 6.29 11.80
C SER A 85 -5.03 6.52 10.82
N ILE A 86 -5.21 5.63 9.83
CA ILE A 86 -6.31 5.69 8.87
C ILE A 86 -7.43 4.77 9.37
N ASN A 87 -8.57 5.36 9.73
CA ASN A 87 -9.76 4.59 10.08
C ASN A 87 -10.67 4.43 8.86
N ILE A 88 -11.14 3.21 8.60
CA ILE A 88 -12.04 2.89 7.48
C ILE A 88 -13.43 2.60 8.06
N LEU A 89 -14.33 3.57 7.93
CA LEU A 89 -15.73 3.41 8.31
C LEU A 89 -16.54 2.91 7.12
N LYS A 90 -17.34 1.87 7.35
CA LYS A 90 -18.24 1.29 6.34
C LYS A 90 -19.67 1.63 6.71
N ALA A 91 -20.30 2.51 5.95
CA ALA A 91 -21.72 2.78 6.02
C ALA A 91 -22.39 2.16 4.79
N HIS A 92 -23.45 1.37 4.99
CA HIS A 92 -24.21 0.79 3.89
C HIS A 92 -25.18 1.83 3.32
N GLY A 93 -25.13 2.02 1.99
CA GLY A 93 -25.93 3.00 1.26
C GLY A 93 -25.09 3.71 0.19
N GLN A 94 -25.75 4.46 -0.69
CA GLN A 94 -25.12 5.24 -1.78
C GLN A 94 -24.25 4.42 -2.76
N SER A 95 -23.63 5.09 -3.74
CA SER A 95 -22.65 4.48 -4.64
C SER A 95 -21.27 4.35 -3.98
N SER A 96 -20.47 3.36 -4.39
CA SER A 96 -19.07 3.24 -3.98
C SER A 96 -18.22 4.46 -4.32
N THR A 97 -18.56 5.15 -5.41
CA THR A 97 -17.92 6.40 -5.85
C THR A 97 -18.26 7.61 -4.99
N GLU A 98 -19.21 7.50 -4.07
CA GLU A 98 -19.55 8.56 -3.10
C GLU A 98 -18.70 8.46 -1.82
N SER A 99 -17.74 7.54 -1.75
CA SER A 99 -16.82 7.43 -0.61
C SER A 99 -16.00 8.70 -0.42
N GLN A 100 -15.95 9.26 0.79
CA GLN A 100 -15.26 10.53 1.05
C GLN A 100 -14.03 10.35 1.94
N LEU A 101 -12.99 11.13 1.65
CA LEU A 101 -11.87 11.31 2.56
C LEU A 101 -12.19 12.44 3.55
N ILE A 102 -12.39 12.08 4.81
CA ILE A 102 -12.52 13.05 5.88
C ILE A 102 -11.12 13.51 6.31
N LYS A 103 -10.85 14.83 6.24
CA LYS A 103 -9.58 15.44 6.69
C LYS A 103 -9.54 15.55 8.22
N GLY A 104 -9.60 14.40 8.88
CA GLY A 104 -9.67 14.26 10.33
C GLY A 104 -9.85 12.80 10.71
N TYR A 105 -10.09 12.54 12.00
CA TYR A 105 -10.34 11.18 12.48
C TYR A 105 -11.84 10.97 12.69
N ALA A 106 -12.41 10.00 11.99
CA ALA A 106 -13.82 9.66 12.10
C ALA A 106 -14.00 8.48 13.06
N ILE A 107 -14.98 8.59 13.96
CA ILE A 107 -15.33 7.55 14.94
C ILE A 107 -16.83 7.27 14.81
N GLN A 108 -17.19 6.00 14.62
CA GLN A 108 -18.58 5.57 14.66
C GLN A 108 -19.02 5.43 16.11
N THR A 109 -19.70 6.46 16.62
CA THR A 109 -20.26 6.48 17.97
C THR A 109 -21.64 7.13 17.95
N VAL A 110 -22.45 6.81 18.96
CA VAL A 110 -23.73 7.48 19.23
C VAL A 110 -23.55 8.43 20.40
N LYS A 111 -24.27 9.56 20.42
CA LYS A 111 -24.24 10.46 21.57
C LYS A 111 -24.80 9.72 22.80
N ALA A 112 -24.08 9.76 23.91
CA ALA A 112 -24.45 9.04 25.13
C ALA A 112 -25.72 9.60 25.81
N HIS A 113 -25.92 10.92 25.78
CA HIS A 113 -27.15 11.57 26.26
C HIS A 113 -27.27 12.98 25.66
N GLN A 114 -28.50 13.51 25.58
CA GLN A 114 -28.78 14.91 25.26
C GLN A 114 -29.13 15.65 26.56
#